data_AF-A0A7W1W5Y3-F1
#
_entry.id   AF-A0A7W1W5Y3-F1
#
_cell.length_a   1.000
_cell.length_b   1.000
_cell.length_c   1.000
_cell.angle_alpha   90.00
_cell.angle_beta   90.00
_cell.angle_gamma   90.00
#
_symmetry.space_group_name_H-M   'P 1'
#
loop_
_entity.id
_entity.type
_entity.pdbx_description
1 polymer ?
#
loop_
_entity_poly.entity_id
_entity_poly.type
_entity_poly.pdbx_seq_one_letter_code
_entity_poly.pdbx_strand_id
1 'polypeptide(L)' 'MKIKNLYFLLVACLIVFGVSSCGTKTEAKKDCQMKVGIVFDIGGKNDRSFNAAAWEGVRRAERDLPICLYDV' A
#
# COMPACT_ATOMS: atom_id res chain seq x y z
N MET A 1 13.00 27.52 33.16
CA MET A 1 13.53 26.14 33.13
C MET A 1 15.04 26.20 32.96
N LYS A 2 15.82 25.49 33.78
CA LYS A 2 17.29 25.47 33.62
C LYS A 2 17.65 24.83 32.28
N ILE A 3 18.69 25.33 31.60
CA ILE A 3 19.15 24.84 30.27
C ILE A 3 19.33 23.30 30.24
N LYS A 4 19.76 22.69 31.35
CA LYS A 4 19.86 21.23 31.49
C LYS A 4 18.51 20.50 31.33
N ASN A 5 17.41 21.11 31.77
CA ASN A 5 16.07 20.56 31.64
C ASN A 5 15.54 20.70 30.20
N LEU A 6 16.06 21.67 29.42
CA LEU A 6 15.74 21.84 28.00
C LEU A 6 16.42 20.77 27.15
N TYR A 7 17.69 20.46 27.42
CA TYR A 7 18.38 19.34 26.76
C TYR A 7 17.70 17.99 27.05
N PHE A 8 17.26 17.78 28.30
CA PHE A 8 16.54 16.57 28.68
C PHE A 8 15.21 16.41 27.92
N LEU A 9 14.45 17.50 27.76
CA LEU A 9 13.21 17.49 26.98
C LEU A 9 13.45 17.20 25.49
N LEU A 10 14.54 17.75 24.93
CA LEU A 10 14.86 17.61 23.51
C LEU A 10 15.28 16.18 23.17
N VAL A 11 16.07 15.53 24.05
CA VAL A 11 16.41 14.10 23.92
C VAL A 11 15.18 13.22 24.08
N ALA A 12 14.29 13.52 25.03
CA ALA A 12 13.05 12.75 25.22
C ALA A 12 12.14 12.81 23.98
N CYS A 13 11.99 13.98 23.33
CA CYS A 13 11.22 14.10 22.09
C CYS A 13 11.84 13.28 20.95
N LEU A 14 13.16 13.30 20.79
CA LEU A 14 13.85 12.53 19.73
C LEU A 14 13.63 11.02 19.86
N ILE A 15 13.57 10.51 21.10
CA ILE A 15 13.31 9.08 21.35
C ILE A 15 11.87 8.73 20.95
N VAL A 16 10.88 9.55 21.30
CA VAL A 16 9.46 9.31 20.97
C VAL A 16 9.21 9.29 19.46
N PHE A 17 9.85 10.19 18.70
CA PHE A 17 9.72 10.20 17.24
C PHE A 17 10.53 9.09 16.55
N GLY A 18 11.60 8.59 17.17
CA GLY A 18 12.46 7.55 16.60
C GLY A 18 11.85 6.14 16.55
N VAL A 19 10.92 5.81 17.46
CA VAL A 19 10.36 4.44 17.56
C VAL A 19 9.22 4.17 16.56
N SER A 20 8.71 5.19 15.86
CA SER A 20 7.57 5.05 14.95
C SER A 20 7.91 4.59 13.53
N SER A 21 9.19 4.30 13.25
CA SER A 21 9.65 3.97 11.89
C SER A 21 9.81 2.46 11.60
N CYS A 22 9.73 1.60 12.64
CA CYS A 22 9.75 0.14 12.43
C CYS A 22 8.33 -0.41 12.29
N GLY A 23 7.60 0.09 11.28
CA GLY A 23 6.36 -0.54 10.84
C GLY A 23 6.71 -1.68 9.89
N THR A 24 6.77 -2.91 10.39
CA THR A 24 6.62 -4.08 9.52
C THR A 24 5.28 -3.90 8.80
N LYS A 25 5.32 -3.61 7.50
CA LYS A 25 4.15 -3.67 6.63
C LYS A 25 3.78 -5.14 6.53
N THR A 26 3.13 -5.66 7.57
CA THR A 26 2.39 -6.90 7.48
C THR A 26 1.20 -6.57 6.60
N GLU A 27 1.40 -6.61 5.29
CA GLU A 27 0.27 -6.74 4.38
C GLU A 27 -0.52 -7.93 4.90
N ALA A 28 -1.73 -7.69 5.38
CA ALA A 28 -2.63 -8.75 5.74
C ALA A 28 -2.73 -9.61 4.48
N LYS A 29 -2.11 -10.79 4.53
CA LYS A 29 -2.16 -11.76 3.43
C LYS A 29 -3.65 -12.06 3.25
N LYS A 30 -4.28 -11.42 2.28
CA LYS A 30 -5.63 -11.80 1.85
C LYS A 30 -5.51 -13.28 1.51
N ASP A 31 -6.34 -14.11 2.13
CA ASP A 31 -6.34 -15.54 1.89
C ASP A 31 -6.95 -15.79 0.50
N CYS A 32 -6.15 -15.53 -0.52
CA CYS A 32 -6.53 -15.59 -1.93
C CYS A 32 -6.46 -17.03 -2.40
N GLN A 33 -7.55 -17.53 -2.96
CA GLN A 33 -7.60 -18.85 -3.58
C GLN A 33 -6.93 -18.88 -4.96
N MET A 34 -6.84 -17.73 -5.63
CA MET A 34 -6.26 -17.62 -6.96
C MET A 34 -5.48 -16.32 -7.14
N LYS A 35 -4.36 -16.40 -7.88
CA LYS A 35 -3.55 -15.25 -8.28
C LYS A 35 -3.87 -14.91 -9.73
N VAL A 36 -4.16 -13.64 -10.00
CA VAL A 36 -4.56 -13.15 -11.32
C VAL A 36 -3.64 -12.00 -11.71
N GLY A 37 -3.11 -12.02 -12.93
CA GLY A 37 -2.42 -10.90 -13.55
C GLY A 37 -3.16 -10.47 -14.81
N ILE A 38 -3.18 -9.17 -15.08
CA ILE A 38 -3.77 -8.59 -16.29
C ILE A 38 -2.66 -7.91 -17.09
N VAL A 39 -2.53 -8.23 -18.38
CA VAL A 39 -1.54 -7.61 -19.27
C VAL A 39 -2.29 -6.82 -20.33
N PHE A 40 -1.93 -5.56 -20.50
CA PHE A 40 -2.52 -4.67 -21.49
C PHE A 40 -1.64 -4.59 -22.73
N ASP A 41 -2.29 -4.41 -23.89
CA ASP A 41 -1.61 -4.04 -25.13
C ASP A 41 -1.28 -2.52 -25.11
N ILE A 42 -1.04 -1.92 -26.29
CA ILE A 42 -0.81 -0.48 -26.45
C ILE A 42 -1.94 0.33 -25.80
N GLY A 43 -1.57 1.46 -25.16
CA GLY A 43 -2.48 2.38 -24.49
C GLY A 43 -2.58 2.16 -22.97
N GLY A 44 -2.32 0.94 -22.50
CA GLY A 44 -2.26 0.61 -21.07
C GLY A 44 -3.58 0.81 -20.32
N LYS A 45 -3.56 0.66 -18.98
CA LYS A 45 -4.76 0.65 -18.14
C LYS A 45 -5.61 1.93 -18.14
N ASN A 46 -5.08 3.03 -18.67
CA ASN A 46 -5.73 4.35 -18.68
C ASN A 46 -6.10 4.82 -20.10
N ASP A 47 -6.28 3.90 -21.05
CA ASP A 47 -6.59 4.21 -22.45
C ASP A 47 -7.97 4.87 -22.70
N ARG A 48 -8.79 5.03 -21.64
CA ARG A 48 -10.17 5.57 -21.68
C ARG A 48 -11.12 4.77 -22.58
N SER A 49 -10.78 3.52 -22.86
CA SER A 49 -11.55 2.64 -23.73
C SER A 49 -11.45 1.20 -23.20
N PHE A 50 -11.02 0.26 -24.04
CA PHE A 50 -11.04 -1.16 -23.77
C PHE A 50 -10.19 -1.56 -22.55
N ASN A 51 -8.96 -1.07 -22.45
CA ASN A 51 -8.08 -1.45 -21.34
C ASN A 51 -8.57 -0.86 -20.01
N ALA A 52 -9.10 0.36 -20.01
CA ALA A 52 -9.72 0.96 -18.84
C ALA A 52 -10.93 0.15 -18.36
N ALA A 53 -11.81 -0.28 -19.28
CA ALA A 53 -12.94 -1.14 -18.95
C ALA A 53 -12.50 -2.50 -18.38
N ALA A 54 -11.46 -3.11 -18.97
CA ALA A 54 -10.88 -4.36 -18.47
C ALA A 54 -10.26 -4.19 -17.08
N TRP A 55 -9.57 -3.06 -16.83
CA TRP A 55 -9.02 -2.71 -15.53
C TRP A 55 -10.10 -2.57 -14.45
N GLU A 56 -11.19 -1.85 -14.74
CA GLU A 56 -12.31 -1.71 -13.83
C GLU A 56 -12.96 -3.07 -13.49
N GLY A 57 -13.10 -3.94 -14.50
CA GLY A 57 -13.62 -5.29 -14.34
C GLY A 57 -12.77 -6.14 -13.41
N VAL A 58 -11.45 -6.19 -13.62
CA VAL A 58 -10.57 -6.99 -12.76
C VAL A 58 -10.45 -6.42 -11.33
N ARG A 59 -10.54 -5.08 -11.19
CA ARG A 59 -10.63 -4.43 -9.87
C ARG A 59 -11.92 -4.75 -9.14
N ARG A 60 -13.03 -4.94 -9.86
CA ARG A 60 -14.28 -5.46 -9.28
C ARG A 60 -14.10 -6.91 -8.83
N ALA A 61 -13.49 -7.76 -9.67
CA ALA A 61 -13.22 -9.16 -9.31
C ALA A 61 -12.35 -9.28 -8.04
N GLU A 62 -11.35 -8.42 -7.83
CA GLU A 62 -10.53 -8.41 -6.59
C GLU A 62 -11.34 -8.11 -5.32
N ARG A 63 -12.44 -7.36 -5.44
CA ARG A 63 -13.34 -7.05 -4.33
C ARG A 63 -14.34 -8.16 -4.08
N ASP A 64 -14.89 -8.72 -5.16
CA ASP A 64 -16.06 -9.59 -5.10
C ASP A 64 -15.69 -11.09 -5.04
N LEU A 65 -14.46 -11.44 -5.44
CA LEU A 65 -13.96 -12.81 -5.51
C LEU A 65 -12.69 -12.99 -4.65
N PRO A 66 -12.38 -14.23 -4.21
CA PRO A 66 -11.18 -14.53 -3.43
C PRO A 66 -9.92 -14.58 -4.31
N ILE A 67 -9.65 -13.52 -5.08
CA ILE A 67 -8.46 -13.40 -5.93
C ILE A 67 -7.48 -12.36 -5.39
N CYS A 68 -6.20 -12.60 -5.64
CA CYS A 68 -5.12 -11.62 -5.51
C CYS A 68 -4.78 -11.11 -6.91
N LEU A 69 -5.08 -9.84 -7.17
CA LEU A 69 -4.72 -9.18 -8.42
C LEU A 69 -3.30 -8.62 -8.34
N TYR A 70 -2.46 -9.01 -9.29
CA TYR A 70 -1.15 -8.41 -9.51
C TYR A 70 -1.28 -7.34 -10.61
N ASP A 71 -1.10 -6.09 -10.20
CA ASP A 71 -0.91 -4.96 -11.12
C ASP A 71 0.54 -5.02 -11.62
N VAL A 72 0.72 -5.26 -12.92
CA VAL A 72 2.02 -5.36 -13.59
C VAL A 72 2.46 -4.03 -14.17
#